data_AF-A0A963Q991-F1
#
_entry.id   AF-A0A963Q991-F1
#
_cell.length_a   1.000
_cell.length_b   1.000
_cell.length_c   1.000
_cell.angle_alpha   90.00
_cell.angle_beta   90.00
_cell.angle_gamma   90.00
#
_symmetry.space_group_name_H-M   'P 1'
#
loop_
_entity.id
_entity.type
_entity.pdbx_description
1 polymer ?
#
loop_
_entity_poly.entity_id
_entity_poly.type
_entity_poly.pdbx_seq_one_letter_code
_entity_poly.pdbx_strand_id
1 'polypeptide(L)'
;LISFAAVAQFAPSLFGGMYWRGGTRLGAMAGLLLGFALWAYTLMLPSIAKSGWWSTDFLQYGPWGIAWLKPEQLLGLGGLDNLTHSLFWSLTVNLAAYVGLSLWRGPAPAEASQALLFVEVFKRNRNREPVFWRGRARVQDLVELAARFLGPARTQALFADYARRTGAQRIEQIVPDAQLVRHVEIALAGAIGSASARVMVASVADEDALVLEDVMQILDEASQLRAHSIELEQKSASLERATSELRAANAQLKSLDRLKDDFMSSVTHELRTPLTSIRALAELMADDPDMPLAQRQQFIGIIVTETERLSRLVNQVLDLAKIESGHAQWHNTDVDLVQLLEQAVQTTSEVFHERGARVELSVPDHPVVLRADPDRLTQVVLNLLTNASKYVPERT
;
A
#
# COMPACT_ATOMS: atom_id res chain seq x y z
N LEU A 1 46.57 -6.67 -21.88
CA LEU A 1 47.42 -5.46 -21.71
C LEU A 1 46.67 -4.17 -22.06
N ILE A 2 46.04 -4.06 -23.23
CA ILE A 2 45.22 -2.90 -23.63
C ILE A 2 44.11 -2.59 -22.59
N SER A 3 43.37 -3.61 -22.14
CA SER A 3 42.33 -3.46 -21.11
C SER A 3 42.88 -3.06 -19.73
N PHE A 4 44.12 -3.45 -19.40
CA PHE A 4 44.76 -3.04 -18.14
C PHE A 4 45.05 -1.53 -18.17
N ALA A 5 45.50 -1.00 -19.31
CA ALA A 5 45.71 0.43 -19.47
C ALA A 5 44.41 1.26 -19.40
N ALA A 6 43.28 0.67 -19.80
CA ALA A 6 41.95 1.27 -19.60
C ALA A 6 41.57 1.32 -18.11
N VAL A 7 41.77 0.21 -17.37
CA VAL A 7 41.50 0.17 -15.92
C VAL A 7 42.40 1.14 -15.15
N ALA A 8 43.65 1.31 -15.57
CA ALA A 8 44.57 2.26 -14.95
C ALA A 8 44.05 3.72 -14.97
N GLN A 9 43.17 4.08 -15.91
CA GLN A 9 42.59 5.43 -15.98
C GLN A 9 41.76 5.81 -14.75
N PHE A 10 41.27 4.84 -13.98
CA PHE A 10 40.56 5.09 -12.73
C PHE A 10 41.49 5.41 -11.56
N ALA A 11 42.80 5.13 -11.66
CA ALA A 11 43.72 5.29 -10.55
C ALA A 11 43.82 6.74 -10.02
N PRO A 12 43.98 7.79 -10.85
CA PRO A 12 44.10 9.16 -10.36
C PRO A 12 42.89 9.63 -9.53
N SER A 13 41.67 9.35 -9.98
CA SER A 13 40.45 9.74 -9.29
C SER A 13 40.16 8.87 -8.06
N LEU A 14 40.49 7.57 -8.12
CA LEU A 14 40.32 6.65 -6.99
C LEU A 14 41.29 6.98 -5.84
N PHE A 15 42.58 7.15 -6.14
CA PHE A 15 43.55 7.57 -5.12
C PHE A 15 43.30 9.01 -4.65
N GLY A 16 42.93 9.91 -5.57
CA GLY A 16 42.53 11.27 -5.23
C GLY A 16 41.35 11.31 -4.26
N GLY A 17 40.30 10.54 -4.51
CA GLY A 17 39.13 10.45 -3.62
C GLY A 17 39.43 9.85 -2.24
N MET A 18 40.46 9.00 -2.11
CA MET A 18 40.87 8.43 -0.83
C MET A 18 41.77 9.35 -0.01
N TYR A 19 42.65 10.13 -0.66
CA TYR A 19 43.73 10.86 0.04
C TYR A 19 43.62 12.38 -0.06
N TRP A 20 42.90 12.93 -1.04
CA TRP A 20 42.83 14.37 -1.29
C TRP A 20 41.43 14.95 -1.09
N ARG A 21 41.29 15.77 -0.04
CA ARG A 21 40.03 16.45 0.33
C ARG A 21 39.52 17.45 -0.71
N GLY A 22 40.41 17.97 -1.56
CA GLY A 22 40.07 18.97 -2.57
C GLY A 22 39.59 18.41 -3.90
N GLY A 23 39.47 17.08 -4.04
CA GLY A 23 39.02 16.47 -5.29
C GLY A 23 37.55 16.75 -5.60
N THR A 24 37.26 17.18 -6.84
CA THR A 24 35.89 17.46 -7.29
C THR A 24 35.37 16.40 -8.25
N ARG A 25 34.04 16.21 -8.32
CA ARG A 25 33.42 15.30 -9.30
C ARG A 25 33.72 15.75 -10.73
N LEU A 26 33.65 17.06 -10.98
CA LEU A 26 33.90 17.63 -12.30
C LEU A 26 35.35 17.40 -12.75
N GLY A 27 36.32 17.58 -11.86
CA GLY A 27 37.72 17.22 -12.12
C GLY A 27 37.87 15.73 -12.42
N ALA A 28 37.25 14.85 -11.63
CA ALA A 28 37.35 13.41 -11.84
C ALA A 28 36.74 12.97 -13.18
N MET A 29 35.57 13.52 -13.54
CA MET A 29 34.91 13.23 -14.82
C MET A 29 35.72 13.75 -16.00
N ALA A 30 36.25 14.98 -15.92
CA ALA A 30 37.09 15.54 -16.98
C ALA A 30 38.40 14.77 -17.16
N GLY A 31 39.06 14.41 -16.06
CA GLY A 31 40.25 13.57 -16.07
C GLY A 31 40.01 12.21 -16.71
N LEU A 32 38.93 11.53 -16.32
CA LEU A 32 38.52 10.25 -16.92
C LEU A 32 38.22 10.38 -18.41
N LEU A 33 37.42 11.36 -18.82
CA LEU A 33 37.05 11.57 -20.23
C LEU A 33 38.29 11.84 -21.10
N LEU A 34 39.16 12.75 -20.66
CA LEU A 34 40.38 13.09 -21.40
C LEU A 34 41.37 11.92 -21.42
N GLY A 35 41.54 11.22 -20.29
CA GLY A 35 42.40 10.03 -20.20
C GLY A 35 41.93 8.89 -21.10
N PHE A 36 40.63 8.57 -21.08
CA PHE A 36 40.04 7.56 -21.96
C PHE A 36 40.10 7.96 -23.43
N ALA A 37 39.83 9.22 -23.77
CA ALA A 37 39.94 9.70 -25.14
C ALA A 37 41.38 9.54 -25.67
N LEU A 38 42.37 9.89 -24.85
CA LEU A 38 43.78 9.81 -25.23
C LEU A 38 44.28 8.36 -25.28
N TRP A 39 43.85 7.50 -24.35
CA TRP A 39 44.11 6.06 -24.40
C TRP A 39 43.49 5.41 -25.66
N ALA A 40 42.24 5.76 -25.97
CA ALA A 40 41.57 5.25 -27.16
C ALA A 40 42.31 5.69 -28.41
N TYR A 41 42.76 6.94 -28.45
CA TYR A 41 43.51 7.49 -29.56
C TYR A 41 44.90 6.85 -29.75
N THR A 42 45.66 6.71 -28.66
CA THR A 42 47.08 6.29 -28.67
C THR A 42 47.30 4.77 -28.66
N LEU A 43 46.32 3.98 -28.22
CA LEU A 43 46.47 2.53 -28.06
C LEU A 43 45.35 1.70 -28.67
N MET A 44 44.09 2.10 -28.49
CA MET A 44 42.97 1.34 -29.06
C MET A 44 42.90 1.49 -30.59
N LEU A 45 42.95 2.73 -31.07
CA LEU A 45 42.86 3.06 -32.50
C LEU A 45 43.99 2.45 -33.33
N PRO A 46 45.27 2.54 -32.92
CA PRO A 46 46.38 1.92 -33.64
C PRO A 46 46.28 0.40 -33.65
N SER A 47 45.79 -0.20 -32.56
CA SER A 47 45.57 -1.65 -32.50
C SER A 47 44.50 -2.11 -33.49
N ILE A 48 43.40 -1.36 -33.63
CA ILE A 48 42.33 -1.63 -34.60
C ILE A 48 42.86 -1.44 -36.04
N ALA A 49 43.57 -0.35 -36.33
CA ALA A 49 44.13 -0.10 -37.65
C ALA A 49 45.15 -1.18 -38.06
N LYS A 50 46.05 -1.58 -37.14
CA LYS A 50 47.02 -2.67 -37.37
C LYS A 50 46.36 -4.05 -37.57
N SER A 51 45.12 -4.23 -37.12
CA SER A 51 44.34 -5.45 -37.35
C SER A 51 43.67 -5.52 -38.74
N GLY A 52 43.84 -4.48 -39.57
CA GLY A 52 43.33 -4.43 -40.95
C GLY A 52 41.91 -3.87 -41.09
N TRP A 53 41.30 -3.40 -40.00
CA TRP A 53 39.94 -2.87 -40.00
C TRP A 53 39.87 -1.40 -40.46
N TRP A 54 40.98 -0.67 -40.47
CA TRP A 54 41.07 0.76 -40.80
C TRP A 54 42.39 1.13 -41.49
N SER A 55 42.41 2.26 -42.21
CA SER A 55 43.63 2.73 -42.89
C SER A 55 44.74 3.05 -41.89
N THR A 56 45.98 2.68 -42.21
CA THR A 56 47.15 2.92 -41.34
C THR A 56 47.83 4.27 -41.61
N ASP A 57 47.28 5.09 -42.51
CA ASP A 57 47.90 6.35 -42.94
C ASP A 57 48.09 7.34 -41.79
N PHE A 58 47.12 7.39 -40.86
CA PHE A 58 47.20 8.25 -39.67
C PHE A 58 48.30 7.81 -38.68
N LEU A 59 48.76 6.56 -38.75
CA LEU A 59 49.88 6.08 -37.95
C LEU A 59 51.23 6.54 -38.53
N GLN A 60 51.33 6.56 -39.86
CA GLN A 60 52.58 6.91 -40.55
C GLN A 60 52.78 8.42 -40.67
N TYR A 61 51.72 9.16 -41.02
CA TYR A 61 51.79 10.60 -41.31
C TYR A 61 51.17 11.47 -40.20
N GLY A 62 50.47 10.86 -39.24
CA GLY A 62 49.61 11.57 -38.30
C GLY A 62 48.25 11.92 -38.95
N PRO A 63 47.23 12.24 -38.14
CA PRO A 63 45.96 12.72 -38.67
C PRO A 63 46.19 14.03 -39.44
N TRP A 64 45.53 14.17 -40.59
CA TRP A 64 45.66 15.33 -41.49
C TRP A 64 47.11 15.67 -41.92
N GLY A 65 48.04 14.71 -41.85
CA GLY A 65 49.45 14.90 -42.20
C GLY A 65 50.29 15.61 -41.14
N ILE A 66 49.75 15.80 -39.92
CA ILE A 66 50.47 16.45 -38.82
C ILE A 66 51.28 15.39 -38.04
N ALA A 67 52.59 15.36 -38.27
CA ALA A 67 53.48 14.36 -37.68
C ALA A 67 53.53 14.37 -36.13
N TRP A 68 53.23 15.51 -35.49
CA TRP A 68 53.19 15.64 -34.02
C TRP A 68 51.99 14.94 -33.39
N LEU A 69 50.94 14.69 -34.18
CA LEU A 69 49.75 14.01 -33.72
C LEU A 69 49.81 12.51 -34.00
N LYS A 70 50.97 11.92 -34.26
CA LYS A 70 51.06 10.46 -34.45
C LYS A 70 50.63 9.76 -33.14
N PRO A 71 49.68 8.82 -33.17
CA PRO A 71 49.19 8.15 -31.97
C PRO A 71 50.26 7.43 -31.15
N GLU A 72 51.27 6.86 -31.80
CA GLU A 72 52.36 6.09 -31.14
C GLU A 72 53.59 6.95 -30.84
N GLN A 73 53.61 8.20 -31.31
CA GLN A 73 54.70 9.17 -31.15
C GLN A 73 54.12 10.56 -30.90
N LEU A 74 53.14 10.64 -29.98
CA LEU A 74 52.43 11.87 -29.70
C LEU A 74 53.42 12.93 -29.21
N LEU A 75 53.33 14.13 -29.80
CA LEU A 75 54.24 15.26 -29.61
C LEU A 75 55.70 14.94 -29.95
N GLY A 76 55.94 13.97 -30.83
CA GLY A 76 57.29 13.58 -31.28
C GLY A 76 58.07 12.74 -30.27
N LEU A 77 57.43 12.29 -29.18
CA LEU A 77 58.07 11.48 -28.15
C LEU A 77 58.13 10.01 -28.61
N GLY A 78 59.25 9.66 -29.26
CA GLY A 78 59.57 8.29 -29.68
C GLY A 78 60.46 7.53 -28.68
N GLY A 79 60.67 6.23 -28.92
CA GLY A 79 61.57 5.38 -28.13
C GLY A 79 60.92 4.61 -26.97
N LEU A 80 59.63 4.85 -26.71
CA LEU A 80 58.80 4.04 -25.82
C LEU A 80 58.03 3.00 -26.63
N ASP A 81 57.74 1.84 -26.03
CA ASP A 81 56.75 0.93 -26.58
C ASP A 81 55.34 1.55 -26.52
N ASN A 82 54.46 1.08 -27.39
CA ASN A 82 53.14 1.69 -27.61
C ASN A 82 52.27 1.69 -26.34
N LEU A 83 52.40 0.65 -25.50
CA LEU A 83 51.65 0.55 -24.25
C LEU A 83 52.15 1.59 -23.24
N THR A 84 53.46 1.69 -23.05
CA THR A 84 54.08 2.67 -22.16
C THR A 84 53.79 4.11 -22.61
N HIS A 85 53.92 4.39 -23.91
CA HIS A 85 53.61 5.71 -24.47
C HIS A 85 52.16 6.13 -24.20
N SER A 86 51.20 5.22 -24.45
CA SER A 86 49.79 5.48 -24.21
C SER A 86 49.47 5.70 -22.73
N LEU A 87 49.98 4.83 -21.85
CA LEU A 87 49.79 4.94 -20.41
C LEU A 87 50.35 6.25 -19.88
N PHE A 88 51.55 6.64 -20.30
CA PHE A 88 52.18 7.88 -19.90
C PHE A 88 51.30 9.09 -20.23
N TRP A 89 50.89 9.25 -21.49
CA TRP A 89 50.13 10.42 -21.92
C TRP A 89 48.71 10.43 -21.35
N SER A 90 48.00 9.30 -21.42
CA SER A 90 46.62 9.21 -20.91
C SER A 90 46.54 9.47 -19.40
N LEU A 91 47.43 8.90 -18.59
CA LEU A 91 47.44 9.14 -17.14
C LEU A 91 47.92 10.55 -16.78
N THR A 92 48.90 11.09 -17.51
CA THR A 92 49.38 12.46 -17.27
C THR A 92 48.28 13.48 -17.51
N VAL A 93 47.57 13.38 -18.64
CA VAL A 93 46.47 14.29 -18.97
C VAL A 93 45.29 14.08 -18.01
N ASN A 94 44.97 12.83 -17.66
CA ASN A 94 43.92 12.50 -16.69
C ASN A 94 44.20 13.14 -15.33
N LEU A 95 45.42 12.93 -14.78
CA LEU A 95 45.83 13.51 -13.51
C LEU A 95 45.89 15.04 -13.56
N ALA A 96 46.43 15.62 -14.63
CA ALA A 96 46.53 17.07 -14.78
C ALA A 96 45.14 17.73 -14.87
N ALA A 97 44.21 17.14 -15.61
CA ALA A 97 42.84 17.64 -15.69
C ALA A 97 42.10 17.46 -14.36
N TYR A 98 42.27 16.31 -13.69
CA TYR A 98 41.70 16.06 -12.37
C TYR A 98 42.16 17.09 -11.35
N VAL A 99 43.47 17.31 -11.24
CA VAL A 99 44.05 18.26 -10.30
C VAL A 99 43.73 19.70 -10.69
N GLY A 100 43.91 20.08 -11.96
CA GLY A 100 43.71 21.45 -12.44
C GLY A 100 42.28 21.94 -12.26
N LEU A 101 41.29 21.14 -12.63
CA LEU A 101 39.88 21.51 -12.46
C LEU A 101 39.43 21.48 -11.01
N SER A 102 39.96 20.55 -10.21
CA SER A 102 39.65 20.48 -8.77
C SER A 102 40.31 21.58 -7.96
N LEU A 103 41.42 22.17 -8.43
CA LEU A 103 42.01 23.37 -7.83
C LEU A 103 41.29 24.65 -8.28
N TRP A 104 40.77 24.70 -9.50
CA TRP A 104 40.13 25.89 -10.04
C TRP A 104 38.70 26.09 -9.51
N ARG A 105 37.95 25.01 -9.31
CA ARG A 105 36.62 25.05 -8.68
C ARG A 105 36.71 24.38 -7.32
N GLY A 106 36.46 25.14 -6.25
CA GLY A 106 36.29 24.55 -4.92
C GLY A 106 35.13 23.53 -4.92
N PRO A 107 35.20 22.49 -4.06
CA PRO A 107 34.18 21.45 -4.00
C PRO A 107 32.81 22.04 -3.64
N ALA A 108 31.76 21.55 -4.30
CA ALA A 108 30.39 21.93 -3.97
C ALA A 108 30.01 21.41 -2.56
N PRO A 109 29.01 21.98 -1.86
CA PRO A 109 28.63 21.57 -0.51
C PRO A 109 28.31 20.06 -0.39
N ALA A 110 27.62 19.51 -1.39
CA ALA A 110 27.33 18.08 -1.49
C ALA A 110 28.61 17.22 -1.67
N GLU A 111 29.66 17.75 -2.30
CA GLU A 111 30.94 17.06 -2.50
C GLU A 111 31.80 17.11 -1.23
N ALA A 112 31.78 18.24 -0.51
CA ALA A 112 32.46 18.39 0.77
C ALA A 112 31.94 17.41 1.83
N SER A 113 30.61 17.22 1.90
CA SER A 113 29.97 16.26 2.81
C SER A 113 30.37 14.80 2.52
N GLN A 114 30.45 14.39 1.24
CA GLN A 114 30.89 13.05 0.85
C GLN A 114 32.37 12.80 1.10
N ALA A 115 33.23 13.81 0.88
CA ALA A 115 34.66 13.72 1.15
C ALA A 115 34.95 13.53 2.66
N LEU A 116 34.17 14.18 3.53
CA LEU A 116 34.26 13.98 4.98
C LEU A 116 33.87 12.55 5.38
N LEU A 117 32.80 11.99 4.80
CA LEU A 117 32.34 10.62 5.10
C LEU A 117 33.35 9.53 4.70
N PHE A 118 34.14 9.71 3.65
CA PHE A 118 35.10 8.70 3.18
C PHE A 118 36.53 8.88 3.72
N VAL A 119 37.02 10.12 3.80
CA VAL A 119 38.40 10.39 4.23
C VAL A 119 38.56 10.25 5.75
N GLU A 120 37.48 10.43 6.54
CA GLU A 120 37.57 10.40 8.01
C GLU A 120 37.28 9.03 8.66
N VAL A 121 36.79 8.03 7.92
CA VAL A 121 36.56 6.68 8.46
C VAL A 121 37.84 6.07 9.04
N PHE A 122 39.00 6.34 8.41
CA PHE A 122 40.29 5.84 8.88
C PHE A 122 40.88 6.61 10.07
N LYS A 123 40.37 7.81 10.39
CA LYS A 123 40.73 8.52 11.63
C LYS A 123 39.82 8.17 12.80
N ARG A 124 38.64 7.59 12.55
CA ARG A 124 37.59 7.39 13.56
C ARG A 124 37.63 6.05 14.29
N ASN A 125 38.58 5.15 13.98
CA ASN A 125 38.53 3.76 14.46
C ASN A 125 39.76 3.29 15.26
N ARG A 126 40.21 4.07 16.24
CA ARG A 126 41.22 3.62 17.21
C ARG A 126 41.07 4.31 18.56
N ASN A 127 39.97 4.04 19.25
CA ASN A 127 39.91 3.74 20.70
C ASN A 127 38.46 3.84 21.19
N ARG A 128 37.96 2.70 21.66
CA ARG A 128 36.79 2.62 22.54
C ARG A 128 37.23 3.06 23.93
N GLU A 129 37.10 4.34 24.25
CA GLU A 129 37.10 4.84 25.63
C GLU A 129 36.11 6.02 25.79
N PRO A 130 35.56 6.24 26.99
CA PRO A 130 34.36 7.03 27.19
C PRO A 130 34.64 8.53 27.12
N VAL A 131 33.84 9.24 26.33
CA VAL A 131 33.56 10.68 26.38
C VAL A 131 34.82 11.54 26.67
N PHE A 132 35.60 11.80 25.63
CA PHE A 132 36.61 12.86 25.64
C PHE A 132 35.90 14.22 25.68
N TRP A 133 35.67 14.76 26.88
CA TRP A 133 35.40 16.19 27.06
C TRP A 133 36.73 16.93 26.90
N ARG A 134 36.93 17.61 25.76
CA ARG A 134 38.14 18.43 25.48
C ARG A 134 38.00 19.90 25.88
N GLY A 135 37.12 20.20 26.84
CA GLY A 135 37.19 21.45 27.61
C GLY A 135 36.82 22.76 26.91
N ARG A 136 36.10 22.75 25.77
CA ARG A 136 35.81 23.98 25.01
C ARG A 136 34.33 24.32 24.76
N ALA A 137 33.39 23.42 25.04
CA ALA A 137 31.96 23.73 24.90
C ALA A 137 31.55 24.85 25.89
N ARG A 138 30.98 25.95 25.40
CA ARG A 138 30.42 26.97 26.29
C ARG A 138 29.03 26.52 26.76
N VAL A 139 28.67 26.91 27.98
CA VAL A 139 27.33 26.63 28.53
C VAL A 139 26.24 27.21 27.62
N GLN A 140 26.48 28.35 26.98
CA GLN A 140 25.56 28.97 26.03
C GLN A 140 25.24 28.05 24.84
N ASP A 141 26.24 27.36 24.28
CA ASP A 141 26.04 26.50 23.11
C ASP A 141 25.16 25.28 23.48
N LEU A 142 25.32 24.74 24.69
CA LEU A 142 24.46 23.66 25.22
C LEU A 142 23.05 24.15 25.54
N VAL A 143 22.90 25.40 25.98
CA VAL A 143 21.59 26.03 26.23
C VAL A 143 20.85 26.25 24.92
N GLU A 144 21.51 26.78 23.88
CA GLU A 144 20.91 26.95 22.56
C GLU A 144 20.47 25.60 21.96
N LEU A 145 21.35 24.60 22.03
CA LEU A 145 21.04 23.25 21.60
C LEU A 145 19.81 22.71 22.31
N ALA A 146 19.79 22.74 23.65
CA ALA A 146 18.67 22.24 24.43
C ALA A 146 17.37 23.02 24.14
N ALA A 147 17.43 24.36 24.06
CA ALA A 147 16.28 25.22 23.79
C ALA A 147 15.63 24.91 22.44
N ARG A 148 16.42 24.55 21.44
CA ARG A 148 15.95 24.25 20.08
C ARG A 148 15.11 22.96 20.02
N PHE A 149 15.32 22.00 20.91
CA PHE A 149 14.62 20.70 20.89
C PHE A 149 13.64 20.47 22.04
N LEU A 150 13.97 20.96 23.23
CA LEU A 150 13.14 20.79 24.41
C LEU A 150 12.17 21.96 24.59
N GLY A 151 12.44 23.08 23.90
CA GLY A 151 11.75 24.35 24.08
C GLY A 151 12.31 25.18 25.25
N PRO A 152 12.10 26.51 25.25
CA PRO A 152 12.76 27.43 26.18
C PRO A 152 12.43 27.15 27.64
N ALA A 153 11.18 26.76 27.96
CA ALA A 153 10.74 26.49 29.32
C ALA A 153 11.41 25.24 29.93
N ARG A 154 11.49 24.13 29.17
CA ARG A 154 12.16 22.90 29.63
C ARG A 154 13.66 23.08 29.75
N THR A 155 14.26 23.83 28.83
CA THR A 155 15.69 24.15 28.89
C THR A 155 16.03 24.98 30.12
N GLN A 156 15.26 26.04 30.40
CA GLN A 156 15.45 26.81 31.64
C GLN A 156 15.32 25.91 32.88
N ALA A 157 14.31 25.04 32.92
CA ALA A 157 14.13 24.12 34.04
C ALA A 157 15.32 23.14 34.21
N LEU A 158 15.82 22.57 33.11
CA LEU A 158 16.96 21.65 33.09
C LEU A 158 18.23 22.31 33.66
N PHE A 159 18.58 23.49 33.14
CA PHE A 159 19.79 24.21 33.54
C PHE A 159 19.66 24.86 34.92
N ALA A 160 18.46 25.31 35.32
CA ALA A 160 18.21 25.79 36.67
C ALA A 160 18.33 24.65 37.71
N ASP A 161 17.88 23.45 37.37
CA ASP A 161 18.05 22.29 38.24
C ASP A 161 19.53 21.92 38.41
N TYR A 162 20.29 21.95 37.31
CA TYR A 162 21.72 21.71 37.34
C TYR A 162 22.48 22.78 38.16
N ALA A 163 22.12 24.06 37.99
CA ALA A 163 22.70 25.18 38.75
C ALA A 163 22.49 25.01 40.26
N ARG A 164 21.28 24.61 40.69
CA ARG A 164 20.98 24.34 42.10
C ARG A 164 21.84 23.21 42.67
N ARG A 165 22.07 22.14 41.90
CA ARG A 165 22.88 20.99 42.33
C ARG A 165 24.36 21.34 42.46
N THR A 166 24.86 22.27 41.67
CA THR A 166 26.28 22.69 41.63
C THR A 166 26.57 23.95 42.45
N GLY A 167 25.54 24.57 43.06
CA GLY A 167 25.68 25.77 43.88
C GLY A 167 25.81 27.08 43.09
N ALA A 168 25.54 27.08 41.78
CA ALA A 168 25.52 28.28 40.96
C ALA A 168 24.20 29.06 41.12
N GLN A 169 24.27 30.39 41.25
CA GLN A 169 23.06 31.23 41.39
C GLN A 169 22.43 31.59 40.05
N ARG A 170 23.21 31.55 38.96
CA ARG A 170 22.76 31.85 37.60
C ARG A 170 23.33 30.83 36.61
N ILE A 171 22.61 30.60 35.50
CA ILE A 171 23.01 29.67 34.44
C ILE A 171 24.36 30.09 33.84
N GLU A 172 24.64 31.41 33.75
CA GLU A 172 25.92 31.94 33.27
C GLU A 172 27.12 31.55 34.15
N GLN A 173 26.91 31.17 35.41
CA GLN A 173 27.96 30.82 36.37
C GLN A 173 28.26 29.32 36.40
N ILE A 174 27.54 28.50 35.62
CA ILE A 174 27.81 27.07 35.55
C ILE A 174 29.18 26.86 34.91
N VAL A 175 30.03 26.07 35.59
CA VAL A 175 31.27 25.58 34.99
C VAL A 175 30.92 24.41 34.08
N PRO A 176 31.19 24.48 32.77
CA PRO A 176 30.92 23.37 31.88
C PRO A 176 31.80 22.18 32.26
N ASP A 177 31.17 21.03 32.51
CA ASP A 177 31.83 19.78 32.88
C ASP A 177 31.18 18.59 32.15
N ALA A 178 31.81 17.41 32.25
CA ALA A 178 31.30 16.21 31.59
C ALA A 178 29.91 15.79 32.11
N GLN A 179 29.56 16.14 33.34
CA GLN A 179 28.25 15.82 33.93
C GLN A 179 27.15 16.67 33.31
N LEU A 180 27.37 17.97 33.07
CA LEU A 180 26.42 18.84 32.37
C LEU A 180 26.12 18.32 30.97
N VAL A 181 27.17 17.98 30.22
CA VAL A 181 27.07 17.44 28.85
C VAL A 181 26.24 16.15 28.83
N ARG A 182 26.52 15.23 29.77
CA ARG A 182 25.75 13.99 29.92
C ARG A 182 24.29 14.24 30.30
N HIS A 183 24.04 15.24 31.14
CA HIS A 183 22.70 15.62 31.56
C HIS A 183 21.87 16.15 30.37
N VAL A 184 22.49 16.98 29.52
CA VAL A 184 21.91 17.49 28.29
C VAL A 184 21.69 16.37 27.26
N GLU A 185 22.66 15.45 27.09
CA GLU A 185 22.52 14.26 26.22
C GLU A 185 21.30 13.40 26.62
N ILE A 186 21.13 13.14 27.91
CA ILE A 186 20.00 12.35 28.43
C ILE A 186 18.66 13.06 28.18
N ALA A 187 18.61 14.37 28.42
CA ALA A 187 17.40 15.15 28.20
C ALA A 187 17.00 15.17 26.72
N LEU A 188 17.97 15.40 25.83
CA LEU A 188 17.75 15.37 24.38
C LEU A 188 17.36 13.98 23.87
N ALA A 189 17.92 12.92 24.44
CA ALA A 189 17.59 11.55 24.04
C ALA A 189 16.08 11.23 24.17
N GLY A 190 15.37 11.88 25.10
CA GLY A 190 13.92 11.76 25.24
C GLY A 190 13.12 12.44 24.11
N ALA A 191 13.71 13.40 23.40
CA ALA A 191 13.06 14.11 22.30
C ALA A 191 13.48 13.56 20.93
N ILE A 192 14.75 13.22 20.75
CA ILE A 192 15.33 12.89 19.42
C ILE A 192 16.03 11.52 19.36
N GLY A 193 16.01 10.75 20.45
CA GLY A 193 16.68 9.45 20.54
C GLY A 193 18.16 9.54 20.95
N SER A 194 18.67 8.50 21.59
CA SER A 194 19.99 8.51 22.26
C SER A 194 21.19 8.65 21.31
N ALA A 195 21.14 8.03 20.14
CA ALA A 195 22.21 8.13 19.14
C ALA A 195 22.31 9.54 18.57
N SER A 196 21.18 10.15 18.20
CA SER A 196 21.09 11.50 17.67
C SER A 196 21.51 12.53 18.71
N ALA A 197 21.04 12.40 19.94
CA ALA A 197 21.42 13.27 21.06
C ALA A 197 22.94 13.28 21.29
N ARG A 198 23.59 12.11 21.21
CA ARG A 198 25.04 12.00 21.37
C ARG A 198 25.81 12.70 20.26
N VAL A 199 25.36 12.58 19.01
CA VAL A 199 25.99 13.26 17.85
C VAL A 199 25.84 14.78 17.97
N MET A 200 24.64 15.26 18.31
CA MET A 200 24.34 16.69 18.47
C MET A 200 25.13 17.36 19.59
N VAL A 201 25.29 16.67 20.72
CA VAL A 201 26.08 17.16 21.84
C VAL A 201 27.58 17.14 21.52
N ALA A 202 28.04 16.14 20.76
CA ALA A 202 29.44 16.06 20.33
C ALA A 202 29.82 17.15 19.32
N SER A 203 28.93 17.52 18.39
CA SER A 203 29.21 18.57 17.39
C SER A 203 29.24 19.97 18.00
N VAL A 204 28.45 20.24 19.05
CA VAL A 204 28.55 21.48 19.83
C VAL A 204 29.85 21.56 20.63
N ALA A 205 30.41 20.42 21.03
CA ALA A 205 31.65 20.37 21.81
C ALA A 205 32.94 20.50 20.98
N ASP A 206 32.89 20.32 19.65
CA ASP A 206 34.05 20.31 18.74
C ASP A 206 34.17 21.57 17.83
N GLU A 207 33.36 22.62 18.08
CA GLU A 207 33.36 23.92 17.35
C GLU A 207 33.02 23.89 15.83
N ASP A 208 32.62 22.76 15.26
CA ASP A 208 32.16 22.69 13.85
C ASP A 208 30.65 22.97 13.72
N ALA A 209 30.25 24.24 13.90
CA ALA A 209 28.85 24.68 13.80
C ALA A 209 28.19 24.33 12.44
N LEU A 210 28.98 24.29 11.36
CA LEU A 210 28.54 23.88 10.01
C LEU A 210 28.10 22.40 9.97
N VAL A 211 28.67 21.53 10.79
CA VAL A 211 28.31 20.09 10.84
C VAL A 211 27.02 19.87 11.62
N LEU A 212 26.71 20.72 12.61
CA LEU A 212 25.49 20.64 13.40
C LEU A 212 24.25 20.91 12.53
N GLU A 213 24.30 21.91 11.67
CA GLU A 213 23.19 22.31 10.80
C GLU A 213 22.90 21.24 9.72
N ASP A 214 23.94 20.65 9.13
CA ASP A 214 23.81 19.58 8.14
C ASP A 214 23.24 18.28 8.76
N VAL A 215 23.73 17.88 9.94
CA VAL A 215 23.20 16.71 10.66
C VAL A 215 21.73 16.93 11.04
N MET A 216 21.39 18.16 11.41
CA MET A 216 20.02 18.54 11.72
C MET A 216 19.09 18.46 10.54
N GLN A 217 19.50 18.99 9.40
CA GLN A 217 18.72 18.93 8.18
C GLN A 217 18.43 17.47 7.79
N ILE A 218 19.43 16.60 7.88
CA ILE A 218 19.27 15.17 7.58
C ILE A 218 18.30 14.49 8.57
N LEU A 219 18.36 14.83 9.86
CA LEU A 219 17.47 14.27 10.87
C LEU A 219 16.03 14.74 10.70
N ASP A 220 15.82 16.01 10.36
CA ASP A 220 14.49 16.55 10.08
C ASP A 220 13.90 15.93 8.80
N GLU A 221 14.67 15.85 7.72
CA GLU A 221 14.25 15.17 6.48
C GLU A 221 13.91 13.69 6.74
N ALA A 222 14.76 12.96 7.46
CA ALA A 222 14.51 11.56 7.80
C ALA A 222 13.26 11.37 8.68
N SER A 223 13.04 12.29 9.63
CA SER A 223 11.86 12.25 10.50
C SER A 223 10.58 12.54 9.74
N GLN A 224 10.59 13.52 8.83
CA GLN A 224 9.45 13.85 7.97
C GLN A 224 9.12 12.71 6.99
N LEU A 225 10.13 12.11 6.35
CA LEU A 225 9.94 10.95 5.49
C LEU A 225 9.31 9.77 6.23
N ARG A 226 9.76 9.52 7.46
CA ARG A 226 9.19 8.45 8.29
C ARG A 226 7.74 8.74 8.66
N ALA A 227 7.42 9.97 9.05
CA ALA A 227 6.05 10.37 9.37
C ALA A 227 5.12 10.20 8.16
N HIS A 228 5.55 10.64 6.97
CA HIS A 228 4.79 10.45 5.74
C HIS A 228 4.65 8.98 5.33
N SER A 229 5.69 8.15 5.52
CA SER A 229 5.60 6.71 5.27
C SER A 229 4.53 6.06 6.13
N ILE A 230 4.50 6.38 7.42
CA ILE A 230 3.48 5.86 8.36
C ILE A 230 2.08 6.33 7.95
N GLU A 231 1.93 7.61 7.59
CA GLU A 231 0.65 8.15 7.12
C GLU A 231 0.16 7.46 5.83
N LEU A 232 1.05 7.24 4.87
CA LEU A 232 0.75 6.54 3.62
C LEU A 232 0.34 5.09 3.86
N GLU A 233 1.05 4.37 4.74
CA GLU A 233 0.69 2.99 5.12
C GLU A 233 -0.70 2.94 5.77
N GLN A 234 -1.01 3.88 6.67
CA GLN A 234 -2.33 3.97 7.29
C GLN A 234 -3.43 4.26 6.26
N LYS A 235 -3.20 5.20 5.34
CA LYS A 235 -4.14 5.50 4.25
C LYS A 235 -4.34 4.29 3.35
N SER A 236 -3.26 3.60 2.95
CA SER A 236 -3.32 2.38 2.14
C SER A 236 -4.15 1.29 2.82
N ALA A 237 -3.88 1.01 4.09
CA ALA A 237 -4.63 0.01 4.86
C ALA A 237 -6.10 0.38 5.05
N SER A 238 -6.42 1.68 5.17
CA SER A 238 -7.81 2.14 5.24
C SER A 238 -8.54 1.98 3.89
N LEU A 239 -7.86 2.27 2.78
CA LEU A 239 -8.40 2.16 1.44
C LEU A 239 -8.65 0.69 1.08
N GLU A 240 -7.71 -0.19 1.43
CA GLU A 240 -7.87 -1.64 1.23
C GLU A 240 -9.09 -2.18 1.98
N ARG A 241 -9.28 -1.79 3.25
CA ARG A 241 -10.49 -2.16 4.03
C ARG A 241 -11.77 -1.67 3.36
N ALA A 242 -11.84 -0.39 3.01
CA ALA A 242 -13.01 0.17 2.33
C ALA A 242 -13.30 -0.53 0.99
N THR A 243 -12.28 -0.86 0.21
CA THR A 243 -12.46 -1.60 -1.05
C THR A 243 -12.93 -3.03 -0.83
N SER A 244 -12.49 -3.69 0.23
CA SER A 244 -12.95 -5.03 0.61
C SER A 244 -14.43 -5.02 1.00
N GLU A 245 -14.83 -4.07 1.84
CA GLU A 245 -16.22 -3.88 2.26
C GLU A 245 -17.13 -3.57 1.06
N LEU A 246 -16.70 -2.67 0.16
CA LEU A 246 -17.44 -2.37 -1.07
C LEU A 246 -17.59 -3.59 -1.98
N ARG A 247 -16.55 -4.42 -2.12
CA ARG A 247 -16.62 -5.66 -2.90
C ARG A 247 -17.59 -6.66 -2.27
N ALA A 248 -17.57 -6.82 -0.96
CA ALA A 248 -18.49 -7.70 -0.24
C ALA A 248 -19.95 -7.24 -0.41
N ALA A 249 -20.22 -5.94 -0.21
CA ALA A 249 -21.54 -5.36 -0.41
C ALA A 249 -22.03 -5.52 -1.87
N ASN A 250 -21.16 -5.30 -2.86
CA ASN A 250 -21.51 -5.49 -4.26
C ASN A 250 -21.82 -6.96 -4.60
N ALA A 251 -21.06 -7.90 -4.03
CA ALA A 251 -21.31 -9.33 -4.20
C ALA A 251 -22.67 -9.74 -3.61
N GLN A 252 -23.00 -9.22 -2.43
CA GLN A 252 -24.30 -9.44 -1.79
C GLN A 252 -25.43 -8.84 -2.63
N LEU A 253 -25.27 -7.62 -3.12
CA LEU A 253 -26.26 -6.98 -3.99
C LEU A 253 -26.49 -7.79 -5.28
N LYS A 254 -25.43 -8.28 -5.91
CA LYS A 254 -25.54 -9.17 -7.08
C LYS A 254 -26.23 -10.50 -6.76
N SER A 255 -26.02 -11.07 -5.57
CA SER A 255 -26.73 -12.29 -5.18
C SER A 255 -28.23 -12.03 -5.00
N LEU A 256 -28.61 -10.88 -4.43
CA LEU A 256 -30.01 -10.49 -4.31
C LEU A 256 -30.66 -10.26 -5.67
N ASP A 257 -29.94 -9.61 -6.59
CA ASP A 257 -30.43 -9.36 -7.95
C ASP A 257 -30.68 -10.68 -8.70
N ARG A 258 -29.77 -11.65 -8.59
CA ARG A 258 -29.97 -13.00 -9.15
C ARG A 258 -31.16 -13.72 -8.55
N LEU A 259 -31.32 -13.69 -7.22
CA LEU A 259 -32.47 -14.31 -6.55
C LEU A 259 -33.80 -13.69 -7.01
N LYS A 260 -33.80 -12.36 -7.22
CA LYS A 260 -34.95 -11.65 -7.80
C LYS A 260 -35.23 -12.10 -9.22
N ASP A 261 -34.21 -12.21 -10.07
CA ASP A 261 -34.38 -12.70 -11.45
C ASP A 261 -34.91 -14.14 -11.49
N ASP A 262 -34.35 -15.03 -10.65
CA ASP A 262 -34.79 -16.42 -10.51
C ASP A 262 -36.25 -16.50 -10.03
N PHE A 263 -36.62 -15.67 -9.04
CA PHE A 263 -37.99 -15.57 -8.55
C PHE A 263 -38.96 -15.09 -9.65
N MET A 264 -38.62 -14.01 -10.37
CA MET A 264 -39.47 -13.49 -11.45
C MET A 264 -39.64 -14.51 -12.58
N SER A 265 -38.58 -15.26 -12.90
CA SER A 265 -38.63 -16.36 -13.87
C SER A 265 -39.57 -17.48 -13.42
N SER A 266 -39.46 -17.90 -12.15
CA SER A 266 -40.32 -18.93 -11.55
C SER A 266 -41.80 -18.53 -11.54
N VAL A 267 -42.10 -17.31 -11.10
CA VAL A 267 -43.48 -16.76 -11.10
C VAL A 267 -44.06 -16.73 -12.51
N THR A 268 -43.27 -16.30 -13.49
CA THR A 268 -43.71 -16.27 -14.90
C THR A 268 -44.05 -17.67 -15.42
N HIS A 269 -43.27 -18.68 -15.04
CA HIS A 269 -43.52 -20.07 -15.42
C HIS A 269 -44.80 -20.61 -14.76
N GLU A 270 -44.95 -20.43 -13.45
CA GLU A 270 -46.13 -20.86 -12.68
C GLU A 270 -47.43 -20.18 -13.14
N LEU A 271 -47.35 -18.96 -13.71
CA LEU A 271 -48.49 -18.28 -14.33
C LEU A 271 -48.79 -18.80 -15.74
N ARG A 272 -47.77 -19.14 -16.53
CA ARG A 272 -47.93 -19.55 -17.92
C ARG A 272 -48.64 -20.90 -18.03
N THR A 273 -48.28 -21.88 -17.21
CA THR A 273 -48.86 -23.23 -17.24
C THR A 273 -50.40 -23.24 -17.10
N PRO A 274 -51.01 -22.68 -16.04
CA PRO A 274 -52.47 -22.65 -15.89
C PRO A 274 -53.14 -21.87 -17.02
N LEU A 275 -52.53 -20.75 -17.45
CA LEU A 275 -53.06 -19.93 -18.54
C LEU A 275 -53.08 -20.69 -19.88
N THR A 276 -52.03 -21.45 -20.20
CA THR A 276 -51.96 -22.29 -21.39
C THR A 276 -53.02 -23.39 -21.35
N SER A 277 -53.23 -24.04 -20.20
CA SER A 277 -54.27 -25.06 -20.03
C SER A 277 -55.68 -24.49 -20.19
N ILE A 278 -55.97 -23.34 -19.55
CA ILE A 278 -57.27 -22.64 -19.68
C ILE A 278 -57.53 -22.32 -21.15
N ARG A 279 -56.54 -21.74 -21.83
CA ARG A 279 -56.65 -21.37 -23.24
C ARG A 279 -56.90 -22.59 -24.13
N ALA A 280 -56.12 -23.65 -23.98
CA ALA A 280 -56.26 -24.86 -24.80
C ALA A 280 -57.64 -25.53 -24.60
N LEU A 281 -58.11 -25.64 -23.36
CA LEU A 281 -59.44 -26.20 -23.07
C LEU A 281 -60.57 -25.32 -23.61
N ALA A 282 -60.44 -24.00 -23.51
CA ALA A 282 -61.40 -23.06 -24.06
C ALA A 282 -61.44 -23.11 -25.60
N GLU A 283 -60.28 -23.19 -26.26
CA GLU A 283 -60.16 -23.36 -27.72
C GLU A 283 -60.82 -24.67 -28.17
N LEU A 284 -60.54 -25.80 -27.51
CA LEU A 284 -61.17 -27.09 -27.81
C LEU A 284 -62.70 -27.06 -27.70
N MET A 285 -63.24 -26.38 -26.68
CA MET A 285 -64.70 -26.23 -26.52
C MET A 285 -65.34 -25.27 -27.52
N ALA A 286 -64.56 -24.32 -28.06
CA ALA A 286 -65.01 -23.39 -29.08
C ALA A 286 -65.00 -24.02 -30.47
N ASP A 287 -63.99 -24.86 -30.76
CA ASP A 287 -63.80 -25.53 -32.05
C ASP A 287 -64.74 -26.74 -32.24
N ASP A 288 -65.25 -27.33 -31.15
CA ASP A 288 -66.21 -28.45 -31.19
C ASP A 288 -67.56 -28.10 -30.51
N PRO A 289 -68.53 -27.57 -31.28
CA PRO A 289 -69.87 -27.24 -30.79
C PRO A 289 -70.67 -28.48 -30.34
N ASP A 290 -70.43 -29.64 -30.94
CA ASP A 290 -71.17 -30.88 -30.70
C ASP A 290 -70.56 -31.73 -29.56
N MET A 291 -69.55 -31.20 -28.86
CA MET A 291 -68.88 -31.84 -27.74
C MET A 291 -69.87 -32.38 -26.69
N PRO A 292 -69.72 -33.64 -26.23
CA PRO A 292 -70.57 -34.23 -25.21
C PRO A 292 -70.65 -33.38 -23.93
N LEU A 293 -71.86 -33.21 -23.39
CA LEU A 293 -72.11 -32.33 -22.25
C LEU A 293 -71.27 -32.67 -21.01
N ALA A 294 -71.04 -33.97 -20.76
CA ALA A 294 -70.18 -34.44 -19.66
C ALA A 294 -68.71 -34.01 -19.83
N GLN A 295 -68.18 -34.08 -21.06
CA GLN A 295 -66.81 -33.67 -21.36
C GLN A 295 -66.65 -32.15 -21.28
N ARG A 296 -67.63 -31.39 -21.79
CA ARG A 296 -67.68 -29.93 -21.66
C ARG A 296 -67.72 -29.49 -20.19
N GLN A 297 -68.51 -30.17 -19.35
CA GLN A 297 -68.55 -29.93 -17.90
C GLN A 297 -67.20 -30.23 -17.22
N GLN A 298 -66.53 -31.31 -17.61
CA GLN A 298 -65.19 -31.63 -17.11
C GLN A 298 -64.17 -30.53 -17.46
N PHE A 299 -64.18 -30.04 -18.70
CA PHE A 299 -63.27 -28.97 -19.13
C PHE A 299 -63.53 -27.66 -18.40
N ILE A 300 -64.81 -27.30 -18.19
CA ILE A 300 -65.19 -26.15 -17.36
C ILE A 300 -64.67 -26.32 -15.92
N GLY A 301 -64.81 -27.50 -15.33
CA GLY A 301 -64.29 -27.79 -13.98
C GLY A 301 -62.78 -27.59 -13.86
N ILE A 302 -62.01 -28.02 -14.88
CA ILE A 302 -60.56 -27.80 -14.93
C ILE A 302 -60.24 -26.31 -15.06
N ILE A 303 -60.94 -25.57 -15.92
CA ILE A 303 -60.75 -24.12 -16.09
C ILE A 303 -61.01 -23.36 -14.78
N VAL A 304 -62.07 -23.70 -14.05
CA VAL A 304 -62.37 -23.09 -12.75
C VAL A 304 -61.23 -23.37 -11.76
N THR A 305 -60.78 -24.61 -11.69
CA THR A 305 -59.67 -25.03 -10.80
C THR A 305 -58.37 -24.27 -11.11
N GLU A 306 -58.02 -24.13 -12.39
CA GLU A 306 -56.83 -23.38 -12.82
C GLU A 306 -56.96 -21.87 -12.59
N THR A 307 -58.17 -21.31 -12.71
CA THR A 307 -58.43 -19.90 -12.43
C THR A 307 -58.29 -19.59 -10.94
N GLU A 308 -58.77 -20.48 -10.06
CA GLU A 308 -58.56 -20.37 -8.62
C GLU A 308 -57.08 -20.50 -8.25
N ARG A 309 -56.35 -21.43 -8.90
CA ARG A 309 -54.90 -21.56 -8.72
C ARG A 309 -54.17 -20.28 -9.09
N LEU A 310 -54.51 -19.68 -10.23
CA LEU A 310 -53.91 -18.43 -10.71
C LEU A 310 -54.22 -17.26 -9.75
N SER A 311 -55.45 -17.16 -9.25
CA SER A 311 -55.83 -16.17 -8.25
C SER A 311 -55.01 -16.30 -6.95
N ARG A 312 -54.83 -17.53 -6.45
CA ARG A 312 -53.98 -17.79 -5.27
C ARG A 312 -52.54 -17.37 -5.52
N LEU A 313 -51.96 -17.69 -6.68
CA LEU A 313 -50.58 -17.34 -7.03
C LEU A 313 -50.38 -15.81 -7.13
N VAL A 314 -51.30 -15.10 -7.77
CA VAL A 314 -51.25 -13.63 -7.88
C VAL A 314 -51.29 -12.98 -6.51
N ASN A 315 -52.20 -13.43 -5.63
CA ASN A 315 -52.29 -12.91 -4.27
C ASN A 315 -51.01 -13.17 -3.46
N GLN A 316 -50.40 -14.35 -3.61
CA GLN A 316 -49.11 -14.66 -2.97
C GLN A 316 -47.98 -13.72 -3.43
N VAL A 317 -47.89 -13.43 -4.72
CA VAL A 317 -46.89 -12.50 -5.27
C VAL A 317 -47.13 -11.07 -4.77
N LEU A 318 -48.39 -10.62 -4.74
CA LEU A 318 -48.76 -9.29 -4.23
C LEU A 318 -48.48 -9.14 -2.74
N ASP A 319 -48.78 -10.17 -1.95
CA ASP A 319 -48.49 -10.19 -0.52
C ASP A 319 -46.98 -10.12 -0.27
N LEU A 320 -46.19 -10.90 -1.01
CA LEU A 320 -44.73 -10.85 -0.90
C LEU A 320 -44.18 -9.47 -1.26
N ALA A 321 -44.64 -8.86 -2.36
CA ALA A 321 -44.20 -7.52 -2.76
C ALA A 321 -44.56 -6.43 -1.72
N LYS A 322 -45.71 -6.55 -1.05
CA LYS A 322 -46.09 -5.65 0.05
C LYS A 322 -45.19 -5.81 1.28
N ILE A 323 -44.78 -7.04 1.57
CA ILE A 323 -43.85 -7.34 2.68
C ILE A 323 -42.45 -6.77 2.36
N GLU A 324 -41.91 -7.02 1.16
CA GLU A 324 -40.58 -6.54 0.76
C GLU A 324 -40.48 -5.01 0.70
N SER A 325 -41.55 -4.33 0.30
CA SER A 325 -41.60 -2.87 0.27
C SER A 325 -41.81 -2.22 1.64
N GLY A 326 -42.00 -2.99 2.71
CA GLY A 326 -42.26 -2.49 4.06
C GLY A 326 -43.64 -1.84 4.25
N HIS A 327 -44.55 -1.97 3.26
CA HIS A 327 -45.89 -1.38 3.29
C HIS A 327 -46.96 -2.35 3.82
N ALA A 328 -46.57 -3.51 4.33
CA ALA A 328 -47.50 -4.45 4.96
C ALA A 328 -48.14 -3.81 6.21
N GLN A 329 -49.45 -3.56 6.15
CA GLN A 329 -50.23 -3.10 7.30
C GLN A 329 -50.67 -4.33 8.10
N TRP A 330 -50.22 -4.41 9.35
CA TRP A 330 -50.56 -5.49 10.28
C TRP A 330 -51.72 -5.07 11.18
N HIS A 331 -52.81 -5.83 11.19
CA HIS A 331 -53.96 -5.55 12.04
C HIS A 331 -53.85 -6.37 13.33
N ASN A 332 -52.87 -6.02 14.16
CA ASN A 332 -52.58 -6.77 15.38
C ASN A 332 -53.67 -6.60 16.43
N THR A 333 -54.35 -7.69 16.76
CA THR A 333 -55.39 -7.80 17.80
C THR A 333 -55.03 -8.93 18.78
N ASP A 334 -55.74 -9.03 19.90
CA ASP A 334 -55.56 -10.15 20.82
C ASP A 334 -56.22 -11.39 20.22
N VAL A 335 -55.42 -12.42 19.93
CA VAL A 335 -55.82 -13.66 19.27
C VAL A 335 -55.61 -14.81 20.23
N ASP A 336 -56.64 -15.63 20.47
CA ASP A 336 -56.50 -16.91 21.14
C ASP A 336 -55.96 -17.96 20.16
N LEU A 337 -54.71 -18.36 20.36
CA LEU A 337 -54.03 -19.30 19.47
C LEU A 337 -54.67 -20.69 19.52
N VAL A 338 -55.21 -21.10 20.66
CA VAL A 338 -55.83 -22.42 20.82
C VAL A 338 -57.05 -22.51 19.89
N GLN A 339 -57.93 -21.52 19.97
CA GLN A 339 -59.12 -21.43 19.12
C GLN A 339 -58.77 -21.35 17.62
N LEU A 340 -57.74 -20.58 17.26
CA LEU A 340 -57.29 -20.46 15.87
C LEU A 340 -56.79 -21.80 15.31
N LEU A 341 -55.98 -22.53 16.09
CA LEU A 341 -55.46 -23.84 15.68
C LEU A 341 -56.57 -24.89 15.56
N GLU A 342 -57.51 -24.92 16.50
CA GLU A 342 -58.70 -25.80 16.43
C GLU A 342 -59.50 -25.55 15.15
N GLN A 343 -59.78 -24.27 14.85
CA GLN A 343 -60.52 -23.89 13.65
C GLN A 343 -59.77 -24.25 12.36
N ALA A 344 -58.44 -24.08 12.32
CA ALA A 344 -57.62 -24.44 11.18
C ALA A 344 -57.56 -25.96 10.94
N VAL A 345 -57.47 -26.76 12.01
CA VAL A 345 -57.54 -28.22 11.93
C VAL A 345 -58.91 -28.68 11.46
N GLN A 346 -59.99 -28.09 11.98
CA GLN A 346 -61.35 -28.40 11.54
C GLN A 346 -61.57 -28.05 10.07
N THR A 347 -61.03 -26.92 9.61
CA THR A 347 -61.13 -26.49 8.20
C THR A 347 -60.40 -27.47 7.26
N THR A 348 -59.30 -28.08 7.72
CA THR A 348 -58.47 -28.96 6.89
C THR A 348 -58.77 -30.45 7.10
N SER A 349 -59.68 -30.82 8.00
CA SER A 349 -59.92 -32.21 8.40
C SER A 349 -60.35 -33.10 7.23
N GLU A 350 -61.18 -32.57 6.32
CA GLU A 350 -61.66 -33.31 5.15
C GLU A 350 -60.52 -33.66 4.19
N VAL A 351 -59.59 -32.72 3.96
CA VAL A 351 -58.41 -32.91 3.10
C VAL A 351 -57.49 -34.02 3.62
N PHE A 352 -57.34 -34.14 4.94
CA PHE A 352 -56.58 -35.23 5.56
C PHE A 352 -57.36 -36.55 5.55
N HIS A 353 -58.67 -36.51 5.74
CA HIS A 353 -59.53 -37.70 5.70
C HIS A 353 -59.54 -38.36 4.31
N GLU A 354 -59.64 -37.60 3.23
CA GLU A 354 -59.54 -38.09 1.86
C GLU A 354 -58.22 -38.81 1.57
N ARG A 355 -57.14 -38.42 2.26
CA ARG A 355 -55.81 -39.03 2.17
C ARG A 355 -55.56 -40.14 3.20
N GLY A 356 -56.56 -40.52 3.99
CA GLY A 356 -56.43 -41.55 5.03
C GLY A 356 -55.49 -41.17 6.17
N ALA A 357 -55.27 -39.87 6.39
CA ALA A 357 -54.34 -39.32 7.36
C ALA A 357 -55.07 -38.83 8.61
N ARG A 358 -54.44 -38.98 9.79
CA ARG A 358 -54.99 -38.50 11.07
C ARG A 358 -54.23 -37.27 11.53
N VAL A 359 -54.95 -36.19 11.84
CA VAL A 359 -54.41 -35.00 12.49
C VAL A 359 -54.66 -35.11 13.99
N GLU A 360 -53.62 -34.94 14.79
CA GLU A 360 -53.70 -34.89 16.25
C GLU A 360 -53.26 -33.50 16.71
N LEU A 361 -54.15 -32.80 17.41
CA LEU A 361 -53.89 -31.47 17.93
C LEU A 361 -53.55 -31.57 19.42
N SER A 362 -52.34 -31.14 19.78
CA SER A 362 -51.87 -31.07 21.17
C SER A 362 -51.73 -29.61 21.58
N VAL A 363 -52.67 -29.10 22.36
CA VAL A 363 -52.73 -27.72 22.83
C VAL A 363 -52.92 -27.67 24.36
N PRO A 364 -52.48 -26.61 25.06
CA PRO A 364 -52.74 -26.44 26.49
C PRO A 364 -54.23 -26.24 26.80
N ASP A 365 -54.67 -26.64 27.99
CA ASP A 365 -56.07 -26.48 28.45
C ASP A 365 -56.47 -25.02 28.76
N HIS A 366 -55.54 -24.08 28.64
CA HIS A 366 -55.77 -22.66 28.88
C HIS A 366 -55.54 -21.84 27.61
N PRO A 367 -56.28 -20.74 27.40
CA PRO A 367 -56.12 -19.89 26.23
C PRO A 367 -54.70 -19.32 26.18
N VAL A 368 -54.14 -19.27 24.97
CA VAL A 368 -52.83 -18.66 24.73
C VAL A 368 -53.06 -17.42 23.89
N VAL A 369 -53.21 -16.28 24.57
CA VAL A 369 -53.49 -15.01 23.92
C VAL A 369 -52.18 -14.35 23.46
N LEU A 370 -52.13 -14.01 22.18
CA LEU A 370 -51.00 -13.30 21.57
C LEU A 370 -51.50 -12.11 20.75
N ARG A 371 -50.67 -11.08 20.63
CA ARG A 371 -51.01 -9.88 19.86
C ARG A 371 -50.48 -10.00 18.44
N ALA A 372 -51.35 -10.35 17.50
CA ALA A 372 -50.99 -10.55 16.09
C ALA A 372 -52.18 -10.34 15.15
N ASP A 373 -51.91 -10.40 13.85
CA ASP A 373 -52.92 -10.35 12.79
C ASP A 373 -53.56 -11.76 12.62
N PRO A 374 -54.85 -11.92 12.95
CA PRO A 374 -55.51 -13.24 12.96
C PRO A 374 -55.61 -13.85 11.56
N ASP A 375 -55.80 -13.02 10.52
CA ASP A 375 -55.92 -13.50 9.13
C ASP A 375 -54.58 -14.05 8.63
N ARG A 376 -53.48 -13.33 8.94
CA ARG A 376 -52.13 -13.77 8.57
C ARG A 376 -51.69 -15.02 9.31
N LEU A 377 -51.99 -15.13 10.60
CA LEU A 377 -51.69 -16.35 11.35
C LEU A 377 -52.50 -17.55 10.84
N THR A 378 -53.79 -17.35 10.57
CA THR A 378 -54.64 -18.39 9.99
C THR A 378 -54.08 -18.84 8.64
N GLN A 379 -53.68 -17.90 7.78
CA GLN A 379 -53.05 -18.19 6.49
C GLN A 379 -51.78 -19.03 6.63
N VAL A 380 -50.90 -18.71 7.58
CA VAL A 380 -49.68 -19.49 7.85
C VAL A 380 -50.02 -20.92 8.26
N VAL A 381 -50.94 -21.09 9.22
CA VAL A 381 -51.33 -22.41 9.72
C VAL A 381 -51.97 -23.25 8.61
N LEU A 382 -52.90 -22.67 7.84
CA LEU A 382 -53.53 -23.36 6.71
C LEU A 382 -52.51 -23.74 5.64
N ASN A 383 -51.54 -22.88 5.32
CA ASN A 383 -50.47 -23.20 4.37
C ASN A 383 -49.61 -24.36 4.86
N LEU A 384 -49.26 -24.41 6.15
CA LEU A 384 -48.49 -25.52 6.72
C LEU A 384 -49.28 -26.83 6.72
N LEU A 385 -50.56 -26.80 7.11
CA LEU A 385 -51.43 -27.98 7.14
C LEU A 385 -51.70 -28.53 5.74
N THR A 386 -52.00 -27.67 4.77
CA THR A 386 -52.17 -28.08 3.37
C THR A 386 -50.87 -28.57 2.73
N ASN A 387 -49.72 -28.09 3.18
CA ASN A 387 -48.43 -28.66 2.77
C ASN A 387 -48.22 -30.05 3.40
N ALA A 388 -48.52 -30.20 4.69
CA ALA A 388 -48.42 -31.47 5.39
C ALA A 388 -49.32 -32.56 4.77
N SER A 389 -50.56 -32.21 4.37
CA SER A 389 -51.44 -33.17 3.71
C SER A 389 -50.91 -33.63 2.35
N LYS A 390 -50.20 -32.75 1.61
CA LYS A 390 -49.58 -33.08 0.32
C LYS A 390 -48.46 -34.11 0.43
N TYR A 391 -47.67 -34.04 1.50
CA TYR A 391 -46.45 -34.85 1.69
C TYR A 391 -46.57 -35.98 2.71
N VAL A 392 -47.76 -36.17 3.30
CA VAL A 392 -48.03 -37.35 4.13
C VAL A 392 -47.92 -38.61 3.27
N PRO A 393 -47.13 -39.62 3.68
CA PRO A 393 -47.08 -40.90 2.98
C PRO A 393 -48.44 -41.59 3.05
N GLU A 394 -48.91 -42.15 1.94
CA GLU A 394 -50.04 -43.08 1.97
C GLU A 394 -49.66 -44.27 2.87
N ARG A 395 -50.55 -44.64 3.79
CA ARG A 395 -50.36 -45.83 4.64
C ARG A 395 -50.10 -47.03 3.71
N THR A 396 -48.88 -47.57 3.78
CA THR A 396 -48.52 -48.86 3.18
C THR A 396 -49.14 -50.00 3.97
#